data_AF-A0A373A6E4-F1
#
_entry.id   AF-A0A373A6E4-F1
#
_cell.length_a   1.000
_cell.length_b   1.000
_cell.length_c   1.000
_cell.angle_alpha   90.00
_cell.angle_beta   90.00
_cell.angle_gamma   90.00
#
_symmetry.space_group_name_H-M   'P 1'
#
loop_
_entity.id
_entity.type
_entity.pdbx_description
1 polymer ?
#
loop_
_entity_poly.entity_id
_entity_poly.type
_entity_poly.pdbx_seq_one_letter_code
_entity_poly.pdbx_strand_id
1 'polypeptide(L)'
;MRSAFRDKPEPVKHDAVNSPKHYTSHPSGVECIQVTEHMNFNLGNAVKYIWRAGLKGSGKDIEDLNKARYYINREIQRREAMQ
;
A
#
# COMPACT_ATOMS: atom_id res chain seq x y z
N MET A 1 -46.25 -24.92 -11.93
CA MET A 1 -44.92 -25.12 -11.32
C MET A 1 -44.07 -23.87 -11.55
N ARG A 2 -43.87 -23.04 -10.52
CA ARG A 2 -42.94 -21.90 -10.59
C ARG A 2 -41.53 -22.44 -10.37
N SER A 3 -40.73 -22.52 -11.44
CA SER A 3 -39.32 -22.88 -11.35
C SER A 3 -38.56 -21.74 -10.68
N ALA A 4 -37.96 -22.03 -9.53
CA ALA A 4 -37.12 -21.12 -8.78
C ALA A 4 -35.78 -20.95 -9.53
N PHE A 5 -35.69 -19.92 -10.36
CA PHE A 5 -34.42 -19.39 -10.82
C PHE A 5 -33.68 -18.83 -9.59
N ARG A 6 -32.78 -19.64 -9.05
CA ARG A 6 -31.89 -19.25 -7.96
C ARG A 6 -30.81 -18.35 -8.58
N ASP A 7 -30.88 -17.05 -8.32
CA ASP A 7 -29.86 -16.09 -8.73
C ASP A 7 -28.49 -16.57 -8.22
N LYS A 8 -27.57 -16.85 -9.15
CA LYS A 8 -26.17 -17.07 -8.81
C LYS A 8 -25.59 -15.72 -8.41
N PRO A 9 -24.88 -15.60 -7.27
CA PRO A 9 -24.19 -14.35 -6.94
C PRO A 9 -23.13 -14.08 -8.01
N GLU A 10 -23.22 -12.92 -8.65
CA GLU A 10 -22.23 -12.38 -9.58
C GLU A 10 -20.85 -12.30 -8.89
N PRO A 11 -19.75 -12.62 -9.57
CA PRO A 11 -18.42 -12.54 -8.99
C PRO A 11 -18.11 -11.08 -8.62
N VAL A 12 -17.78 -10.84 -7.35
CA VAL A 12 -17.35 -9.53 -6.84
C VAL A 12 -16.17 -9.06 -7.68
N LYS A 13 -16.39 -8.07 -8.55
CA LYS A 13 -15.35 -7.45 -9.36
C LYS A 13 -14.25 -6.94 -8.44
N HIS A 14 -13.06 -7.51 -8.58
CA HIS A 14 -11.86 -7.05 -7.91
C HIS A 14 -11.51 -5.65 -8.44
N ASP A 15 -11.95 -4.60 -7.74
CA ASP A 15 -11.52 -3.23 -8.05
C ASP A 15 -10.11 -3.01 -7.52
N ALA A 16 -9.12 -3.23 -8.38
CA ALA A 16 -7.72 -3.02 -8.07
C ALA A 16 -7.37 -1.55 -7.81
N VAL A 17 -8.25 -0.61 -8.18
CA VAL A 17 -8.04 0.83 -8.10
C VAL A 17 -8.62 1.39 -6.80
N ASN A 18 -9.87 1.04 -6.48
CA ASN A 18 -10.56 1.60 -5.30
C ASN A 18 -10.47 0.70 -4.06
N SER A 19 -10.06 -0.58 -4.20
CA SER A 19 -9.94 -1.50 -3.05
C SER A 19 -8.89 -2.60 -3.26
N PRO A 20 -7.62 -2.27 -3.56
CA PRO A 20 -6.55 -3.26 -3.54
C PRO A 20 -6.43 -3.89 -2.14
N LYS A 21 -6.74 -5.19 -2.00
CA LYS A 21 -6.67 -5.98 -0.74
C LYS A 21 -5.35 -5.85 0.04
N HIS A 22 -4.31 -5.34 -0.60
CA HIS A 22 -2.95 -5.23 -0.08
C HIS A 22 -2.68 -3.94 0.72
N TYR A 23 -3.66 -3.07 0.93
CA TYR A 23 -3.51 -1.85 1.75
C TYR A 23 -4.52 -1.70 2.90
N THR A 24 -5.62 -2.47 2.89
CA THR A 24 -6.69 -2.46 3.90
C THR A 24 -6.48 -3.43 5.07
N SER A 25 -5.35 -4.14 5.11
CA SER A 25 -5.08 -5.24 6.05
C SER A 25 -4.23 -4.85 7.25
N HIS A 26 -3.89 -3.56 7.42
CA HIS A 26 -3.14 -3.12 8.58
C HIS A 26 -4.01 -3.19 9.85
N PRO A 27 -3.52 -3.72 10.99
CA PRO A 27 -4.32 -3.90 12.20
C PRO A 27 -4.96 -2.63 12.77
N SER A 28 -4.47 -1.44 12.38
CA SER A 28 -5.04 -0.15 12.81
C SER A 28 -6.33 0.25 12.09
N GLY A 29 -6.67 -0.39 10.97
CA GLY A 29 -7.81 0.01 10.13
C GLY A 29 -7.62 1.35 9.40
N VAL A 30 -6.41 1.92 9.40
CA VAL A 30 -6.05 3.15 8.66
C VAL A 30 -5.45 2.75 7.32
N GLU A 31 -5.90 3.38 6.24
CA GLU A 31 -5.31 3.18 4.92
C GLU A 31 -3.96 3.91 4.82
N CYS A 32 -2.98 3.28 4.18
CA CYS A 32 -1.66 3.88 3.96
C CYS A 32 -1.75 5.26 3.28
N ILE A 33 -2.74 5.48 2.40
CA ILE A 33 -2.93 6.75 1.71
C ILE A 33 -3.27 7.90 2.68
N GLN A 34 -4.06 7.65 3.72
CA GLN A 34 -4.45 8.64 4.73
C GLN A 34 -3.26 9.18 5.52
N VAL A 35 -2.17 8.42 5.59
CA VAL A 35 -0.91 8.85 6.21
C VAL A 35 -0.02 9.53 5.20
N THR A 36 0.18 8.90 4.04
CA THR A 36 1.16 9.36 3.04
C THR A 36 0.73 10.61 2.26
N GLU A 37 -0.56 10.97 2.24
CA GLU A 37 -1.04 12.21 1.61
C GLU A 37 -0.53 13.48 2.29
N HIS A 38 -0.18 13.40 3.58
CA HIS A 38 0.40 14.50 4.34
C HIS A 38 1.92 14.59 4.23
N MET A 39 2.53 13.79 3.35
CA MET A 39 3.98 13.68 3.20
C MET A 39 4.43 14.15 1.82
N ASN A 40 5.70 14.56 1.73
CA ASN A 40 6.31 14.80 0.43
C ASN A 40 6.56 13.47 -0.32
N PHE A 41 6.89 13.56 -1.60
CA PHE A 41 7.09 12.40 -2.47
C PHE A 41 8.07 11.36 -1.90
N ASN A 42 9.22 11.80 -1.34
CA ASN A 42 10.21 10.87 -0.81
C ASN A 42 9.69 10.15 0.43
N LEU A 43 9.16 10.90 1.40
CA LEU A 43 8.67 10.35 2.66
C LEU A 43 7.45 9.45 2.47
N GLY A 44 6.49 9.88 1.65
CA GLY A 44 5.31 9.07 1.33
C GLY A 44 5.68 7.74 0.68
N ASN A 45 6.65 7.73 -0.25
CA ASN A 45 7.14 6.48 -0.83
C ASN A 45 7.86 5.60 0.20
N ALA A 46 8.70 6.18 1.06
CA ALA A 46 9.39 5.43 2.11
C ALA A 46 8.39 4.71 3.03
N VAL A 47 7.38 5.43 3.52
CA VAL A 47 6.31 4.87 4.36
C VAL A 47 5.54 3.79 3.61
N LYS A 48 5.15 4.01 2.35
CA LYS A 48 4.47 3.02 1.51
C LYS A 48 5.23 1.69 1.42
N TYR A 49 6.55 1.72 1.29
CA TYR A 49 7.35 0.48 1.23
C TYR A 49 7.49 -0.18 2.60
N ILE A 50 7.66 0.59 3.67
CA ILE A 50 7.66 0.06 5.04
C ILE A 50 6.32 -0.62 5.35
N TRP A 51 5.21 0.03 4.98
CA TRP A 51 3.85 -0.48 5.18
C TRP A 51 3.59 -1.81 4.46
N ARG A 52 4.28 -2.05 3.35
CA ARG A 52 4.11 -3.25 2.51
C ARG A 52 5.05 -4.39 2.89
N ALA A 53 6.16 -4.10 3.57
CA ALA A 53 7.09 -5.13 4.00
C ALA A 53 6.37 -6.13 4.93
N GLY A 54 6.45 -7.41 4.59
CA GLY A 54 5.77 -8.52 5.28
C GLY A 54 4.45 -8.95 4.63
N LEU A 55 3.87 -8.13 3.74
CA LEU A 55 2.55 -8.39 3.15
C LEU A 55 2.59 -9.13 1.80
N LYS A 56 3.76 -9.25 1.16
CA LYS A 56 3.92 -9.80 -0.20
C LYS A 56 4.58 -11.18 -0.27
N GLY A 57 4.70 -11.87 0.87
CA GLY A 57 5.30 -13.20 0.98
C GLY A 57 6.82 -13.18 1.16
N SER A 58 7.38 -14.31 1.59
CA SER A 58 8.79 -14.47 1.98
C SER A 58 9.74 -14.03 0.87
N GLY A 59 10.62 -13.06 1.18
CA GLY A 59 11.71 -12.59 0.31
C GLY A 59 11.52 -11.19 -0.30
N LYS A 60 10.30 -10.61 -0.27
CA LYS A 60 10.05 -9.26 -0.79
C LYS A 60 10.20 -8.15 0.26
N ASP A 61 10.29 -8.54 1.53
CA ASP A 61 10.31 -7.59 2.64
C ASP A 61 11.62 -6.79 2.66
N ILE A 62 12.75 -7.48 2.48
CA ILE A 62 14.06 -6.83 2.40
C ILE A 62 14.16 -5.94 1.17
N GLU A 63 13.54 -6.32 0.04
CA GLU A 63 13.48 -5.47 -1.16
C GLU A 63 12.70 -4.18 -0.89
N ASP A 64 11.55 -4.29 -0.22
CA ASP A 64 10.74 -3.12 0.15
C ASP A 64 11.46 -2.23 1.17
N LEU A 65 12.12 -2.80 2.18
CA LEU A 65 12.94 -2.02 3.12
C LEU A 65 14.12 -1.32 2.43
N ASN A 66 14.76 -1.97 1.45
CA ASN A 66 15.81 -1.33 0.64
C ASN A 66 15.27 -0.16 -0.19
N LYS A 67 14.06 -0.28 -0.75
CA LYS A 67 13.39 0.83 -1.45
C LYS A 67 13.05 1.96 -0.49
N ALA A 68 12.57 1.65 0.71
CA ALA A 68 12.33 2.68 1.73
C ALA A 68 13.62 3.45 2.06
N ARG A 69 14.74 2.74 2.30
CA ARG A 69 16.06 3.35 2.50
C ARG A 69 16.47 4.27 1.36
N TYR A 70 16.26 3.86 0.11
CA TYR A 70 16.56 4.69 -1.07
C TYR A 70 15.85 6.04 -1.02
N TYR A 71 14.54 6.05 -0.71
CA TYR A 71 13.77 7.29 -0.63
C TYR A 71 14.15 8.16 0.59
N ILE A 72 14.48 7.55 1.73
CA ILE A 72 14.99 8.29 2.90
C ILE A 72 16.31 8.99 2.57
N ASN A 73 17.25 8.28 1.93
CA ASN A 73 18.54 8.88 1.54
C ASN A 73 18.36 10.09 0.63
N ARG A 74 17.40 10.03 -0.31
CA ARG A 74 17.07 11.17 -1.18
C ARG A 74 16.47 12.34 -0.41
N GLU A 75 15.63 12.07 0.58
CA GLU A 75 15.07 13.12 1.42
C GLU A 75 16.13 13.79 2.29
N ILE A 76 17.10 13.02 2.82
CA ILE A 76 18.26 13.55 3.54
C ILE A 76 19.05 14.49 2.63
N GLN A 77 19.45 14.03 1.44
CA GLN A 77 20.19 14.84 0.46
C GLN A 77 19.44 16.13 0.09
N ARG A 78 18.12 16.06 -0.11
CA ARG A 78 17.28 17.23 -0.39
C ARG A 78 17.33 18.24 0.75
N ARG A 79 17.28 17.78 2.00
CA ARG A 79 17.31 18.65 3.20
C ARG A 79 18.69 19.22 3.48
N GLU A 80 19.75 18.47 3.22
CA GLU A 80 21.12 18.96 3.32
C GLU A 80 21.37 20.07 2.28
N ALA A 81 20.84 19.94 1.07
CA ALA A 81 20.96 20.97 0.03
C ALA A 81 20.14 22.25 0.28
N MET A 82 19.24 22.24 1.28
CA MET A 82 18.43 23.40 1.67
C MET A 82 18.97 24.12 2.92
N GLN A 83 19.99 23.55 3.57
CA GLN A 83 20.67 24.14 4.73
C GLN A 83 21.85 24.99 4.24
#